data_AF-A0A940B3C2-F1
#
_entry.id   AF-A0A940B3C2-F1
#
_cell.length_a   1.000
_cell.length_b   1.000
_cell.length_c   1.000
_cell.angle_alpha   90.00
_cell.angle_beta   90.00
_cell.angle_gamma   90.00
#
_symmetry.space_group_name_H-M   'P 1'
#
loop_
_entity.id
_entity.type
_entity.pdbx_description
1 polymer ?
#
loop_
_entity_poly.entity_id
_entity_poly.type
_entity_poly.pdbx_seq_one_letter_code
_entity_poly.pdbx_strand_id
1 'polypeptide(L)' 'KEIQEYVKTNTAPYKYPRVVEFVTELPKTISGKIKRNVIRDGKDS' A
#
# COMPACT_ATOMS: atom_id res chain seq x y z
N LYS A 1 2.59 -16.62 -4.06
CA LYS A 1 2.03 -16.18 -5.36
C LYS A 1 0.53 -15.88 -5.32
N GLU A 2 -0.22 -16.33 -4.30
CA GLU A 2 -1.70 -16.20 -4.25
C GLU A 2 -2.24 -14.76 -4.16
N ILE A 3 -1.60 -13.87 -3.41
CA ILE A 3 -2.09 -12.48 -3.24
C ILE A 3 -2.09 -11.73 -4.58
N GLN A 4 -1.07 -11.93 -5.41
CA GLN A 4 -1.00 -11.28 -6.73
C GLN A 4 -2.07 -11.79 -7.68
N GLU A 5 -2.34 -13.10 -7.68
CA GLU A 5 -3.41 -13.73 -8.47
C GLU A 5 -4.77 -13.18 -8.04
N TYR A 6 -5.06 -13.18 -6.74
CA TYR A 6 -6.31 -12.72 -6.17
C TYR A 6 -6.64 -11.26 -6.51
N VAL A 7 -5.64 -10.37 -6.41
CA VAL A 7 -5.80 -8.96 -6.77
C VAL A 7 -6.02 -8.81 -8.28
N LYS A 8 -5.47 -9.70 -9.12
CA LYS A 8 -5.67 -9.65 -10.59
C LYS A 8 -7.08 -10.07 -10.97
N THR A 9 -7.67 -11.03 -10.26
CA THR A 9 -9.02 -11.53 -10.57
C THR A 9 -10.13 -10.65 -9.99
N ASN A 10 -9.91 -10.04 -8.82
CA ASN A 10 -10.95 -9.25 -8.13
C ASN A 10 -10.98 -7.77 -8.51
N THR A 11 -9.93 -7.24 -9.13
CA THR A 11 -9.82 -5.80 -9.38
C THR A 11 -9.66 -5.50 -10.86
N ALA A 12 -10.39 -4.49 -11.33
CA ALA A 12 -10.28 -4.00 -12.70
C ALA A 12 -8.82 -3.58 -13.01
N PRO A 13 -8.33 -3.79 -14.24
CA PRO A 13 -6.92 -3.66 -14.59
C PRO A 13 -6.27 -2.32 -14.21
N TYR A 14 -7.08 -1.25 -14.18
CA TYR A 14 -6.62 0.11 -13.88
C TYR A 14 -6.58 0.46 -12.38
N LYS A 15 -7.23 -0.32 -11.52
CA LYS A 15 -7.19 -0.14 -10.05
C LYS A 15 -6.04 -0.93 -9.42
N TYR A 16 -5.25 -1.63 -10.22
CA TYR A 16 -4.13 -2.43 -9.74
C TYR A 16 -3.08 -1.50 -9.11
N PRO A 17 -2.64 -1.77 -7.86
CA PRO A 17 -1.60 -0.98 -7.23
C PRO A 17 -0.30 -1.12 -8.04
N ARG A 18 0.29 0.03 -8.41
CA ARG A 18 1.54 0.09 -9.20
C ARG A 18 2.77 -0.32 -8.39
N VAL A 19 2.67 -0.18 -7.06
CA VAL A 19 3.73 -0.48 -6.10
C VAL A 19 3.07 -1.22 -4.93
N VAL A 20 3.67 -2.32 -4.51
CA VAL A 20 3.25 -3.09 -3.33
C VAL A 20 4.48 -3.27 -2.46
N GLU A 21 4.53 -2.54 -1.35
CA GLU A 21 5.56 -2.63 -0.33
C GLU A 21 4.95 -3.22 0.93
N PHE A 22 5.62 -4.22 1.49
CA PHE A 22 5.24 -4.82 2.76
C PHE A 22 6.01 -4.10 3.87
N VAL A 23 5.30 -3.30 4.64
CA VAL A 23 5.82 -2.61 5.82
C VAL A 23 5.44 -3.37 7.09
N THR A 24 6.30 -3.31 8.12
CA THR A 24 6.02 -3.87 9.45
C THR A 24 4.85 -3.17 10.12
N GLU A 25 4.70 -1.87 9.90
CA GLU A 25 3.57 -1.09 10.40
C GLU A 25 3.20 0.05 9.45
N LEU A 26 1.92 0.42 9.44
CA LEU A 26 1.46 1.55 8.63
C LEU A 26 1.88 2.87 9.30
N PRO A 27 2.57 3.78 8.59
CA PRO A 27 2.96 5.07 9.16
C PRO A 27 1.72 5.89 9.48
N LYS A 28 1.47 6.06 10.78
CA LYS A 28 0.36 6.83 11.33
C LYS A 28 0.86 8.10 12.01
N THR A 29 0.01 9.12 12.09
CA THR A 29 0.23 10.26 12.97
C THR A 29 -0.01 9.86 14.42
N ILE A 30 0.42 10.69 15.37
CA ILE A 30 0.16 10.51 16.81
C ILE A 30 -1.35 10.37 17.09
N SER A 31 -2.19 11.01 16.26
CA SER A 31 -3.66 10.90 16.32
C SER A 31 -4.22 9.68 15.58
N GLY A 32 -3.40 8.77 15.06
CA GLY A 32 -3.81 7.53 14.40
C GLY A 32 -4.20 7.66 12.92
N LYS A 33 -4.12 8.85 12.32
CA LYS A 33 -4.42 9.03 10.87
C LYS A 33 -3.28 8.51 10.01
N ILE A 34 -3.59 7.80 8.93
CA ILE A 34 -2.59 7.28 7.99
C ILE A 34 -1.90 8.44 7.27
N LYS A 35 -0.56 8.47 7.29
CA LYS A 35 0.24 9.45 6.57
C LYS A 35 0.43 9.05 5.10
N ARG A 36 -0.56 9.36 4.26
CA ARG A 36 -0.52 9.03 2.81
C ARG A 36 0.70 9.59 2.07
N ASN A 37 1.21 10.76 2.48
CA ASN A 37 2.39 11.36 1.85
C ASN A 37 3.64 10.48 2.03
N VAL A 38 3.83 9.91 3.22
CA VAL A 38 4.96 9.00 3.51
C VAL A 38 4.87 7.73 2.66
N ILE A 39 3.66 7.16 2.55
CA ILE A 39 3.39 5.97 1.74
C ILE A 39 3.66 6.21 0.25
N ARG A 40 3.44 7.43 -0.24
CA ARG A 40 3.69 7.78 -1.65
C ARG A 40 5.17 8.04 -1.95
N ASP A 41 5.90 8.61 -0.99
CA ASP A 41 7.29 8.99 -1.17
C ASP A 41 8.27 7.86 -0.82
N GLY A 42 7.80 6.74 -0.23
CA GLY A 42 8.64 5.59 0.12
C GLY A 42 9.76 5.91 1.10
N LYS A 43 9.65 7.04 1.82
CA LYS A 43 10.65 7.54 2.76
C LYS A 43 10.19 7.29 4.19
N ASP A 44 10.41 6.09 4.67
CA ASP A 44 10.62 5.87 6.10
C ASP A 44 12.10 6.17 6.36
N SER A 45 12.36 7.40 6.83
CA SER A 45 13.70 7.86 7.25
C SER A 45 14.04 7.33 8.64
#